data_AF-A0A7X9PG99-F1
#
_entry.id   AF-A0A7X9PG99-F1
#
_cell.length_a   1.000
_cell.length_b   1.000
_cell.length_c   1.000
_cell.angle_alpha   90.00
_cell.angle_beta   90.00
_cell.angle_gamma   90.00
#
_symmetry.space_group_name_H-M   'P 1'
#
loop_
_entity.id
_entity.type
_entity.pdbx_description
1 polymer ?
#
loop_
_entity_poly.entity_id
_entity_poly.type
_entity_poly.pdbx_seq_one_letter_code
_entity_poly.pdbx_strand_id
1 'polypeptide(L)'
;MQEYKRGVPLSKVKPVGKTDRTGTTISFKADPEIFPEIKYSWTKILDYVRQQAYLTKGTKIIVEDRREVLSEKDEYKIRRHGFYFDGGIISFVKFLNRGKEVKNDVPVYVEKTVDDINVEISLQYTDGFKEHLFSFANNIYTVEGGMHVTGFKMALTRVLNDYAKKNNLLKEKDGSMTSDDLREGLTAVISVKLRNPQFEGQTKSKLGNAEVRGIVSSVTLEGLAEYLEKHPANAKAMIEKCLLTVRARIAARAAKDAVLRKGALDGMTLPGKLADCTSRDAQRSELYIVEGDSAGGSAKQGRDRMFQAVLPLRGKLVNVEKTSLDKVVKSDTLKPIIIALGTGIGETFDIKKLRYGKIIIMADADVDGSHIRVLLLTFFYRYFEELISEGHIYIAQPPLYRIQKGKDIRWVYSDEEKDRIVEEFRKKQQVAADKGQAKNKKQQMADGSEEISQDELNEAGGEIEKIAGVTIQRYKGLGEMNPEQLWETTMAPERRKMMQVKIDDAEEADRVFDILMGTDVEPRRRFIQTHAKNVKNLDI
;
A
#
# COMPACT_ATOMS: atom_id res chain seq x y z
N MET A 1 -37.08 22.55 22.39
CA MET A 1 -35.88 21.89 22.96
C MET A 1 -36.30 20.65 23.71
N GLN A 2 -35.50 19.59 23.61
CA GLN A 2 -35.66 18.38 24.38
C GLN A 2 -34.26 17.80 24.64
N GLU A 3 -34.04 17.25 25.83
CA GLU A 3 -32.77 16.65 26.24
C GLU A 3 -32.95 15.16 26.50
N TYR A 4 -31.89 14.40 26.25
CA TYR A 4 -31.86 12.96 26.42
C TYR A 4 -30.63 12.57 27.23
N LYS A 5 -30.77 11.57 28.10
CA LYS A 5 -29.66 10.93 28.80
C LYS A 5 -29.69 9.44 28.48
N ARG A 6 -28.66 8.95 27.79
CA ARG A 6 -28.53 7.54 27.37
C ARG A 6 -29.80 7.01 26.67
N GLY A 7 -30.33 7.80 25.73
CA GLY A 7 -31.53 7.45 24.95
C GLY A 7 -32.87 7.75 25.64
N VAL A 8 -32.89 8.06 26.94
CA VAL A 8 -34.14 8.35 27.67
C VAL A 8 -34.42 9.87 27.66
N PRO A 9 -35.62 10.31 27.23
CA PRO A 9 -35.99 11.72 27.27
C PRO A 9 -36.11 12.21 28.72
N LEU A 10 -35.45 13.33 29.05
CA LEU A 10 -35.48 13.93 30.40
C LEU A 10 -36.76 14.75 30.65
N SER A 11 -37.37 15.25 29.59
CA SER A 11 -38.65 15.97 29.66
C SER A 11 -39.39 15.90 28.33
N LYS A 12 -40.67 16.28 28.35
CA LYS A 12 -41.46 16.52 27.12
C LYS A 12 -40.84 17.71 26.35
N VAL A 13 -41.09 17.76 25.05
CA VAL A 13 -40.65 18.87 24.20
C VAL A 13 -41.19 20.20 24.73
N LYS A 14 -40.31 21.20 24.90
CA LYS A 14 -40.69 22.54 25.38
C LYS A 14 -40.29 23.63 24.38
N PRO A 15 -41.13 24.65 24.17
CA PRO A 15 -40.72 25.86 23.45
C PRO A 15 -39.69 26.64 24.29
N VAL A 16 -38.69 27.22 23.63
CA VAL A 16 -37.62 28.01 24.28
C VAL A 16 -37.56 29.46 23.81
N GLY A 17 -38.32 29.80 22.77
CA GLY A 17 -38.36 31.14 22.17
C GLY A 17 -39.18 31.15 20.89
N LYS A 18 -39.32 32.33 20.30
CA LYS A 18 -39.95 32.55 18.99
C LYS A 18 -38.87 32.78 17.94
N THR A 19 -39.08 32.28 16.74
CA THR A 19 -38.20 32.47 15.56
C THR A 19 -39.07 32.36 14.31
N ASP A 20 -38.68 33.07 13.26
CA ASP A 20 -39.21 32.98 11.90
C ASP A 20 -38.44 31.96 11.04
N ARG A 21 -37.23 31.58 11.47
CA ARG A 21 -36.42 30.54 10.84
C ARG A 21 -36.86 29.12 11.23
N THR A 22 -36.70 28.18 10.30
CA THR A 22 -36.91 26.74 10.53
C THR A 22 -35.58 25.99 10.47
N GLY A 23 -35.47 24.89 11.22
CA GLY A 23 -34.26 24.07 11.27
C GLY A 23 -34.24 23.15 12.49
N THR A 24 -33.27 22.24 12.51
CA THR A 24 -33.05 21.34 13.65
C THR A 24 -31.59 21.40 14.05
N THR A 25 -31.33 21.55 15.34
CA THR A 25 -29.99 21.47 15.92
C THR A 25 -29.92 20.25 16.81
N ILE A 26 -28.91 19.40 16.58
CA ILE A 26 -28.65 18.22 17.38
C ILE A 26 -27.26 18.39 17.98
N SER A 27 -27.15 18.24 19.29
CA SER A 27 -25.89 18.13 20.01
C SER A 27 -25.88 16.83 20.80
N PHE A 28 -24.74 16.16 20.85
CA PHE A 28 -24.59 14.92 21.60
C PHE A 28 -23.17 14.78 22.13
N LYS A 29 -23.01 13.95 23.16
CA LYS A 29 -21.73 13.48 23.67
C LYS A 29 -21.73 11.96 23.62
N ALA A 30 -20.71 11.36 23.02
CA ALA A 30 -20.57 9.91 22.98
C ALA A 30 -20.45 9.32 24.40
N ASP A 31 -21.01 8.14 24.63
CA ASP A 31 -20.99 7.47 25.93
C ASP A 31 -19.65 6.76 26.15
N PRO A 32 -18.86 7.14 27.19
CA PRO A 32 -17.59 6.49 27.48
C PRO A 32 -17.73 5.03 27.92
N GLU A 33 -18.92 4.57 28.32
CA GLU A 33 -19.17 3.14 28.60
C GLU A 33 -19.24 2.29 27.32
N ILE A 34 -19.57 2.91 26.18
CA ILE A 34 -19.70 2.24 24.88
C ILE A 34 -18.43 2.43 24.05
N PHE A 35 -17.84 3.64 24.10
CA PHE A 35 -16.66 4.01 23.33
C PHE A 35 -15.45 4.21 24.26
N PRO A 36 -14.50 3.26 24.31
CA PRO A 36 -13.32 3.35 25.17
C PRO A 36 -12.42 4.55 24.83
N GLU A 37 -12.36 4.93 23.55
CA GLU A 37 -11.65 6.12 23.08
C GLU A 37 -12.62 7.03 22.31
N ILE A 38 -12.84 8.25 22.83
CA ILE A 38 -13.68 9.27 22.20
C ILE A 38 -12.78 10.32 21.56
N LYS A 39 -12.30 10.03 20.34
CA LYS A 39 -11.45 10.93 19.57
C LYS A 39 -12.01 11.16 18.17
N TYR A 40 -12.58 12.33 17.95
CA TYR A 40 -13.09 12.74 16.64
C TYR A 40 -11.93 13.17 15.71
N SER A 41 -11.83 12.52 14.55
CA SER A 41 -10.82 12.85 13.54
C SER A 41 -11.30 14.00 12.65
N TRP A 42 -10.57 15.12 12.67
CA TRP A 42 -10.85 16.28 11.83
C TRP A 42 -10.83 15.94 10.34
N THR A 43 -9.80 15.21 9.91
CA THR A 43 -9.63 14.79 8.51
C THR A 43 -10.78 13.92 8.03
N LYS A 44 -11.14 12.86 8.80
CA LYS A 44 -12.25 11.97 8.42
C LYS A 44 -13.59 12.70 8.31
N ILE A 45 -13.85 13.65 9.22
CA ILE A 45 -15.07 14.48 9.16
C ILE A 45 -15.06 15.36 7.92
N LEU A 46 -13.95 16.05 7.65
CA LEU A 46 -13.85 16.91 6.47
C LEU A 46 -14.00 16.14 5.17
N ASP A 47 -13.38 14.96 5.05
CA ASP A 47 -13.47 14.15 3.83
C ASP A 47 -14.89 13.63 3.61
N TYR A 48 -15.54 13.11 4.67
CA TYR A 48 -16.94 12.69 4.60
C TYR A 48 -17.87 13.84 4.20
N VAL A 49 -17.75 14.99 4.87
CA VAL A 49 -18.61 16.16 4.61
C VAL A 49 -18.36 16.72 3.21
N ARG A 50 -17.10 16.76 2.74
CA ARG A 50 -16.75 17.19 1.38
C ARG A 50 -17.43 16.29 0.34
N GLN A 51 -17.38 14.96 0.53
CA GLN A 51 -18.07 14.01 -0.34
C GLN A 51 -19.58 14.26 -0.36
N GLN A 52 -20.21 14.43 0.80
CA GLN A 52 -21.66 14.74 0.88
C GLN A 52 -22.02 16.03 0.13
N ALA A 53 -21.18 17.08 0.25
CA ALA A 53 -21.37 18.33 -0.48
C ALA A 53 -21.29 18.15 -2.01
N TYR A 54 -20.45 17.23 -2.52
CA TYR A 54 -20.43 16.92 -3.96
C TYR A 54 -21.70 16.20 -4.43
N LEU A 55 -22.26 15.31 -3.59
CA LEU A 55 -23.45 14.51 -3.91
C LEU A 55 -24.76 15.31 -3.81
N THR A 56 -24.72 16.48 -3.16
CA THR A 56 -25.87 17.35 -2.90
C THR A 56 -25.62 18.77 -3.40
N LYS A 57 -25.77 18.96 -4.72
CA LYS A 57 -25.61 20.26 -5.39
C LYS A 57 -26.35 21.38 -4.67
N GLY A 58 -25.69 22.53 -4.55
CA GLY A 58 -26.26 23.72 -3.90
C GLY A 58 -26.37 23.64 -2.38
N THR A 59 -25.95 22.55 -1.73
CA THR A 59 -25.94 22.44 -0.27
C THR A 59 -24.64 23.01 0.29
N LYS A 60 -24.75 24.05 1.12
CA LYS A 60 -23.61 24.61 1.85
C LYS A 60 -23.41 23.85 3.16
N ILE A 61 -22.23 23.26 3.35
CA ILE A 61 -21.87 22.61 4.61
C ILE A 61 -20.69 23.35 5.24
N ILE A 62 -20.82 23.70 6.52
CA ILE A 62 -19.77 24.38 7.29
C ILE A 62 -19.38 23.45 8.43
N VAL A 63 -18.08 23.21 8.58
CA VAL A 63 -17.50 22.40 9.65
C VAL A 63 -16.61 23.31 10.50
N GLU A 64 -16.81 23.25 11.81
CA GLU A 64 -16.02 24.01 12.80
C GLU A 64 -15.40 23.06 13.82
N ASP A 65 -14.08 23.17 14.01
CA ASP A 65 -13.39 22.59 15.15
C ASP A 65 -13.24 23.63 16.24
N ARG A 66 -13.88 23.39 17.38
CA ARG A 66 -13.82 24.27 18.56
C ARG A 66 -13.02 23.67 19.72
N ARG A 67 -12.27 22.57 19.51
CA ARG A 67 -11.53 21.89 20.59
C ARG A 67 -10.48 22.77 21.28
N GLU A 68 -9.91 23.73 20.57
CA GLU A 68 -8.91 24.68 21.11
C GLU A 68 -9.54 25.96 21.70
N VAL A 69 -10.86 26.10 21.65
CA VAL A 69 -11.58 27.28 22.17
C VAL A 69 -11.97 27.02 23.62
N LEU A 70 -11.27 27.66 24.56
CA LEU A 70 -11.51 27.52 25.99
C LEU A 70 -12.29 28.71 26.59
N SER A 71 -12.33 29.84 25.87
CA SER A 71 -13.03 31.06 26.26
C SER A 71 -13.46 31.86 25.03
N GLU A 72 -14.30 32.88 25.21
CA GLU A 72 -14.70 33.80 24.13
C GLU A 72 -13.50 34.52 23.49
N LYS A 73 -12.41 34.72 24.24
CA LYS A 73 -11.17 35.32 23.72
C LYS A 73 -10.41 34.38 22.76
N ASP A 74 -10.71 33.09 22.78
CA ASP A 74 -10.06 32.05 21.96
C ASP A 74 -10.79 31.78 20.64
N GLU A 75 -11.85 32.54 20.29
CA GLU A 75 -12.62 32.30 19.05
C GLU A 75 -11.75 32.33 17.78
N TYR A 76 -10.64 33.07 17.78
CA TYR A 76 -9.69 33.09 16.66
C TYR A 76 -9.01 31.72 16.41
N LYS A 77 -9.09 30.78 17.36
CA LYS A 77 -8.58 29.41 17.23
C LYS A 77 -9.57 28.45 16.56
N ILE A 78 -10.79 28.88 16.25
CA ILE A 78 -11.77 28.05 15.55
C ILE A 78 -11.23 27.68 14.17
N ARG A 79 -11.05 26.38 13.91
CA ARG A 79 -10.73 25.91 12.56
C ARG A 79 -12.04 25.76 11.80
N ARG A 80 -12.28 26.60 10.79
CA ARG A 80 -13.50 26.58 9.98
C ARG A 80 -13.20 26.13 8.55
N HIS A 81 -14.02 25.25 8.01
CA HIS A 81 -14.01 24.87 6.60
C HIS A 81 -15.43 24.91 6.03
N GLY A 82 -15.57 25.39 4.80
CA GLY A 82 -16.86 25.46 4.10
C GLY A 82 -16.79 24.72 2.77
N PHE A 83 -17.86 23.98 2.46
CA PHE A 83 -18.04 23.26 1.21
C PHE A 83 -19.32 23.73 0.53
N TYR A 84 -19.20 24.05 -0.76
CA TYR A 84 -20.30 24.44 -1.62
C TYR A 84 -19.91 24.12 -3.07
N PHE A 85 -20.67 23.27 -3.74
CA PHE A 85 -20.34 22.79 -5.08
C PHE A 85 -21.58 22.81 -5.98
N ASP A 86 -21.62 23.76 -6.92
CA ASP A 86 -22.67 23.81 -7.95
C ASP A 86 -22.51 22.69 -8.99
N GLY A 87 -21.25 22.32 -9.30
CA GLY A 87 -20.92 21.29 -10.28
C GLY A 87 -21.13 19.85 -9.80
N GLY A 88 -21.56 19.64 -8.55
CA GLY A 88 -21.82 18.32 -7.98
C GLY A 88 -20.69 17.31 -8.18
N ILE A 89 -21.02 16.13 -8.70
CA ILE A 89 -20.04 15.06 -8.92
C ILE A 89 -19.01 15.36 -10.02
N ILE A 90 -19.25 16.34 -10.92
CA ILE A 90 -18.22 16.81 -11.87
C ILE A 90 -17.05 17.42 -11.09
N SER A 91 -17.37 18.24 -10.07
CA SER A 91 -16.36 18.83 -9.19
C SER A 91 -15.64 17.76 -8.37
N PHE A 92 -16.32 16.65 -8.06
CA PHE A 92 -15.69 15.52 -7.36
C PHE A 92 -14.67 14.80 -8.25
N VAL A 93 -15.03 14.45 -9.48
CA VAL A 93 -14.07 13.84 -10.44
C VAL A 93 -12.87 14.75 -10.67
N LYS A 94 -13.09 16.06 -10.87
CA LYS A 94 -11.99 17.04 -11.00
C LYS A 94 -11.13 17.11 -9.74
N PHE A 95 -11.71 16.98 -8.55
CA PHE A 95 -10.97 16.94 -7.29
C PHE A 95 -10.10 15.68 -7.19
N LEU A 96 -10.64 14.52 -7.55
CA LEU A 96 -9.93 13.23 -7.55
C LEU A 96 -8.78 13.18 -8.55
N ASN A 97 -8.88 13.96 -9.64
CA ASN A 97 -7.85 14.05 -10.68
C ASN A 97 -6.85 15.19 -10.47
N ARG A 98 -6.85 15.88 -9.32
CA ARG A 98 -5.85 16.93 -9.04
C ARG A 98 -4.45 16.34 -9.07
N GLY A 99 -3.56 16.97 -9.84
CA GLY A 99 -2.19 16.53 -10.01
C GLY A 99 -1.98 15.39 -11.01
N LYS A 100 -3.04 14.91 -11.67
CA LYS A 100 -2.97 13.86 -12.71
C LYS A 100 -3.10 14.47 -14.10
N GLU A 101 -2.49 13.85 -15.10
CA GLU A 101 -2.65 14.26 -16.49
C GLU A 101 -3.97 13.70 -17.04
N VAL A 102 -4.97 14.56 -17.23
CA VAL A 102 -6.28 14.15 -17.76
C VAL A 102 -6.23 13.93 -19.28
N LYS A 103 -7.02 12.97 -19.78
CA LYS A 103 -7.10 12.64 -21.21
C LYS A 103 -8.32 13.27 -21.91
N ASN A 104 -9.43 13.38 -21.21
CA ASN A 104 -10.58 14.18 -21.67
C ASN A 104 -10.72 15.43 -20.78
N ASP A 105 -10.45 16.62 -21.32
CA ASP A 105 -10.42 17.86 -20.54
C ASP A 105 -11.76 18.20 -19.88
N VAL A 106 -12.85 17.91 -20.58
CA VAL A 106 -14.20 18.04 -20.08
C VAL A 106 -14.62 16.68 -19.52
N PRO A 107 -14.87 16.53 -18.20
CA PRO A 107 -15.42 15.28 -17.68
C PRO A 107 -16.73 14.94 -18.38
N VAL A 108 -16.92 13.66 -18.67
CA VAL A 108 -18.23 13.16 -19.10
C VAL A 108 -19.19 13.37 -17.94
N TYR A 109 -20.41 13.78 -18.24
CA TYR A 109 -21.45 13.99 -17.26
C TYR A 109 -22.81 13.61 -17.83
N VAL A 110 -23.56 12.81 -17.07
CA VAL A 110 -24.91 12.38 -17.42
C VAL A 110 -25.78 12.42 -16.16
N GLU A 111 -26.96 13.02 -16.27
CA GLU A 111 -27.97 13.00 -15.21
C GLU A 111 -29.34 12.75 -15.83
N LYS A 112 -30.02 11.69 -15.40
CA LYS A 112 -31.34 11.33 -15.91
C LYS A 112 -32.14 10.63 -14.83
N THR A 113 -33.45 10.88 -14.80
CA THR A 113 -34.38 10.18 -13.93
C THR A 113 -35.22 9.23 -14.77
N VAL A 114 -35.21 7.95 -14.41
CA VAL A 114 -35.96 6.88 -15.08
C VAL A 114 -36.62 6.05 -13.98
N ASP A 115 -37.93 5.79 -14.09
CA ASP A 115 -38.71 5.02 -13.11
C ASP A 115 -38.51 5.47 -11.65
N ASP A 116 -38.61 6.78 -11.40
CA ASP A 116 -38.36 7.41 -10.09
C ASP A 116 -36.94 7.19 -9.51
N ILE A 117 -36.00 6.67 -10.31
CA ILE A 117 -34.60 6.49 -9.97
C ILE A 117 -33.79 7.57 -10.68
N ASN A 118 -33.20 8.47 -9.91
CA ASN A 118 -32.27 9.47 -10.43
C ASN A 118 -30.87 8.86 -10.52
N VAL A 119 -30.28 8.90 -11.71
CA VAL A 119 -28.93 8.41 -12.00
C VAL A 119 -28.09 9.61 -12.41
N GLU A 120 -26.99 9.81 -11.70
CA GLU A 120 -26.01 10.87 -11.95
C GLU A 120 -24.61 10.23 -12.07
N ILE A 121 -23.94 10.44 -13.20
CA ILE A 121 -22.64 9.82 -13.50
C ILE A 121 -21.69 10.88 -14.02
N SER A 122 -20.46 10.87 -13.53
CA SER A 122 -19.36 11.62 -14.12
C SER A 122 -18.10 10.76 -14.20
N LEU A 123 -17.35 10.89 -15.30
CA LEU A 123 -16.08 10.19 -15.47
C LEU A 123 -15.05 10.99 -16.24
N GLN A 124 -13.78 10.67 -16.01
CA GLN A 124 -12.64 11.23 -16.71
C GLN A 124 -11.47 10.25 -16.67
N TYR A 125 -10.82 10.05 -17.81
CA TYR A 125 -9.60 9.26 -17.93
C TYR A 125 -8.37 10.12 -17.61
N THR A 126 -7.37 9.46 -17.05
CA THR A 126 -6.05 10.02 -16.74
C THR A 126 -4.95 9.16 -17.37
N ASP A 127 -3.70 9.60 -17.26
CA ASP A 127 -2.51 8.81 -17.56
C ASP A 127 -2.20 7.71 -16.53
N GLY A 128 -2.92 7.68 -15.40
CA GLY A 128 -2.74 6.71 -14.34
C GLY A 128 -3.02 5.25 -14.75
N PHE A 129 -2.56 4.34 -13.89
CA PHE A 129 -2.70 2.89 -14.06
C PHE A 129 -3.79 2.25 -13.18
N LYS A 130 -4.41 3.03 -12.29
CA LYS A 130 -5.45 2.53 -11.38
C LYS A 130 -6.84 3.02 -11.74
N GLU A 131 -7.83 2.21 -11.39
CA GLU A 131 -9.25 2.59 -11.39
C GLU A 131 -9.55 3.34 -10.08
N HIS A 132 -10.15 4.53 -10.19
CA HIS A 132 -10.73 5.25 -9.06
C HIS A 132 -12.24 5.35 -9.28
N LEU A 133 -12.96 4.32 -8.85
CA LEU A 133 -14.41 4.24 -8.99
C LEU A 133 -15.11 4.46 -7.65
N PHE A 134 -15.84 5.56 -7.54
CA PHE A 134 -16.67 5.86 -6.39
C PHE A 134 -18.15 5.67 -6.75
N SER A 135 -18.87 4.88 -5.95
CA SER A 135 -20.28 4.59 -6.21
C SER A 135 -21.12 4.85 -4.97
N PHE A 136 -22.31 5.42 -5.18
CA PHE A 136 -23.19 5.86 -4.12
C PHE A 136 -24.64 5.48 -4.42
N ALA A 137 -25.36 5.05 -3.38
CA ALA A 137 -26.80 4.88 -3.41
C ALA A 137 -27.42 5.70 -2.27
N ASN A 138 -28.27 6.69 -2.59
CA ASN A 138 -28.83 7.64 -1.62
C ASN A 138 -27.76 8.29 -0.72
N ASN A 139 -26.66 8.74 -1.34
CA ASN A 139 -25.48 9.33 -0.68
C ASN A 139 -24.69 8.39 0.25
N ILE A 140 -25.04 7.10 0.32
CA ILE A 140 -24.28 6.07 1.02
C ILE A 140 -23.22 5.53 0.06
N TYR A 141 -21.96 5.55 0.51
CA TYR A 141 -20.85 5.01 -0.27
C TYR A 141 -20.92 3.48 -0.33
N THR A 142 -21.08 2.92 -1.53
CA THR A 142 -21.15 1.48 -1.78
C THR A 142 -19.77 0.95 -2.14
N VAL A 143 -18.97 0.65 -1.12
CA VAL A 143 -17.56 0.25 -1.24
C VAL A 143 -17.38 -1.03 -2.08
N GLU A 144 -18.33 -1.95 -1.99
CA GLU A 144 -18.33 -3.21 -2.75
C GLU A 144 -19.11 -3.08 -4.08
N GLY A 145 -19.56 -1.86 -4.42
CA GLY A 145 -20.31 -1.57 -5.63
C GLY A 145 -21.75 -2.08 -5.58
N GLY A 146 -22.15 -2.83 -6.60
CA GLY A 146 -23.52 -3.35 -6.72
C GLY A 146 -24.09 -3.22 -8.13
N MET A 147 -25.41 -3.33 -8.23
CA MET A 147 -26.12 -3.39 -9.51
C MET A 147 -25.90 -2.15 -10.40
N HIS A 148 -25.85 -0.96 -9.80
CA HIS A 148 -25.49 0.30 -10.48
C HIS A 148 -24.09 0.26 -11.08
N VAL A 149 -23.09 -0.22 -10.34
CA VAL A 149 -21.70 -0.34 -10.83
C VAL A 149 -21.62 -1.35 -11.97
N THR A 150 -22.28 -2.51 -11.85
CA THR A 150 -22.31 -3.51 -12.92
C THR A 150 -22.92 -2.94 -14.20
N GLY A 151 -24.06 -2.24 -14.08
CA GLY A 151 -24.72 -1.59 -15.22
C GLY A 151 -23.82 -0.56 -15.91
N PHE A 152 -23.14 0.29 -15.12
CA PHE A 152 -22.17 1.25 -15.63
C PHE A 152 -21.01 0.58 -16.39
N LYS A 153 -20.34 -0.42 -15.80
CA LYS A 153 -19.19 -1.09 -16.42
C LYS A 153 -19.56 -1.80 -17.73
N MET A 154 -20.75 -2.41 -17.79
CA MET A 154 -21.28 -3.00 -19.02
C MET A 154 -21.49 -1.95 -20.12
N ALA A 155 -22.14 -0.83 -19.79
CA ALA A 155 -22.40 0.23 -20.75
C ALA A 155 -21.11 0.91 -21.24
N LEU A 156 -20.19 1.24 -20.34
CA LEU A 156 -18.89 1.82 -20.67
C LEU A 156 -18.13 0.95 -21.69
N THR A 157 -18.12 -0.37 -21.45
CA THR A 157 -17.44 -1.32 -22.34
C THR A 157 -18.06 -1.35 -23.73
N ARG A 158 -19.39 -1.39 -23.82
CA ARG A 158 -20.11 -1.41 -25.10
C ARG A 158 -19.86 -0.10 -25.87
N VAL A 159 -20.13 1.05 -25.26
CA VAL A 159 -20.09 2.35 -25.94
C VAL A 159 -18.69 2.67 -26.48
N LEU A 160 -17.64 2.46 -25.69
CA LEU A 160 -16.28 2.77 -26.12
C LEU A 160 -15.82 1.84 -27.26
N ASN A 161 -16.17 0.55 -27.21
CA ASN A 161 -15.88 -0.37 -28.31
C ASN A 161 -16.65 0.00 -29.59
N ASP A 162 -17.93 0.30 -29.48
CA ASP A 162 -18.78 0.65 -30.62
C ASP A 162 -18.30 1.94 -31.28
N TYR A 163 -17.98 2.96 -30.49
CA TYR A 163 -17.41 4.21 -31.01
C TYR A 163 -16.04 4.00 -31.67
N ALA A 164 -15.15 3.20 -31.05
CA ALA A 164 -13.82 2.93 -31.60
C ALA A 164 -13.89 2.16 -32.94
N LYS A 165 -14.83 1.21 -33.08
CA LYS A 165 -15.09 0.50 -34.33
C LYS A 165 -15.68 1.41 -35.39
N LYS A 166 -16.74 2.16 -35.06
CA LYS A 166 -17.43 3.09 -35.98
C LYS A 166 -16.48 4.13 -36.57
N ASN A 167 -15.51 4.59 -35.78
CA ASN A 167 -14.54 5.62 -36.18
C ASN A 167 -13.17 5.07 -36.63
N ASN A 168 -13.05 3.76 -36.87
CA ASN A 168 -11.81 3.11 -37.32
C ASN A 168 -10.58 3.39 -36.41
N LEU A 169 -10.80 3.60 -35.12
CA LEU A 169 -9.74 3.82 -34.13
C LEU A 169 -9.12 2.52 -33.65
N LEU A 170 -9.83 1.40 -33.81
CA LEU A 170 -9.42 0.07 -33.40
C LEU A 170 -8.92 -0.72 -34.63
N LYS A 171 -7.66 -1.13 -34.61
CA LYS A 171 -7.07 -1.95 -35.70
C LYS A 171 -7.42 -3.42 -35.47
N GLU A 172 -7.56 -4.22 -36.54
CA GLU A 172 -7.89 -5.66 -36.41
C GLU A 172 -6.93 -6.42 -35.47
N LYS A 173 -5.63 -6.09 -35.53
CA LYS A 173 -4.60 -6.70 -34.67
C LYS A 173 -4.71 -6.35 -33.18
N ASP A 174 -5.39 -5.24 -32.85
CA ASP A 174 -5.49 -4.75 -31.47
C ASP A 174 -6.62 -5.50 -30.71
N GLY A 175 -7.55 -6.17 -31.42
CA GLY A 175 -8.67 -6.88 -30.80
C GLY A 175 -9.64 -5.97 -30.03
N SER A 176 -10.71 -6.51 -29.47
CA SER A 176 -11.68 -5.71 -28.69
C SER A 176 -11.10 -5.27 -27.33
N MET A 177 -11.49 -4.07 -26.88
CA MET A 177 -11.23 -3.61 -25.51
C MET A 177 -12.13 -4.39 -24.54
N THR A 178 -11.53 -5.00 -23.53
CA THR A 178 -12.24 -5.71 -22.45
C THR A 178 -12.60 -4.74 -21.32
N SER A 179 -13.43 -5.19 -20.37
CA SER A 179 -13.77 -4.36 -19.20
C SER A 179 -12.55 -3.96 -18.38
N ASP A 180 -11.52 -4.81 -18.29
CA ASP A 180 -10.33 -4.52 -17.50
C ASP A 180 -9.42 -3.49 -18.18
N ASP A 181 -9.29 -3.56 -19.52
CA ASP A 181 -8.54 -2.56 -20.30
C ASP A 181 -9.11 -1.14 -20.09
N LEU A 182 -10.42 -1.04 -19.95
CA LEU A 182 -11.13 0.24 -19.83
C LEU A 182 -11.12 0.82 -18.42
N ARG A 183 -10.72 0.04 -17.41
CA ARG A 183 -10.64 0.51 -16.02
C ARG A 183 -9.34 1.26 -15.73
N GLU A 184 -8.28 0.98 -16.51
CA GLU A 184 -6.96 1.54 -16.26
C GLU A 184 -6.93 3.06 -16.50
N GLY A 185 -6.73 3.82 -15.41
CA GLY A 185 -6.70 5.29 -15.44
C GLY A 185 -8.09 5.93 -15.44
N LEU A 186 -9.15 5.14 -15.29
CA LEU A 186 -10.52 5.63 -15.17
C LEU A 186 -10.75 6.21 -13.77
N THR A 187 -11.18 7.46 -13.70
CA THR A 187 -11.79 8.03 -12.49
C THR A 187 -13.26 8.29 -12.76
N ALA A 188 -14.14 7.68 -11.97
CA ALA A 188 -15.58 7.79 -12.16
C ALA A 188 -16.33 7.88 -10.83
N VAL A 189 -17.41 8.66 -10.83
CA VAL A 189 -18.36 8.81 -9.73
C VAL A 189 -19.74 8.44 -10.25
N ILE A 190 -20.38 7.47 -9.60
CA ILE A 190 -21.75 7.00 -9.90
C ILE A 190 -22.62 7.27 -8.68
N SER A 191 -23.68 8.05 -8.84
CA SER A 191 -24.64 8.34 -7.77
C SER A 191 -26.03 7.96 -8.23
N VAL A 192 -26.69 7.07 -7.49
CA VAL A 192 -28.10 6.73 -7.72
C VAL A 192 -28.95 7.13 -6.54
N LYS A 193 -30.12 7.71 -6.81
CA LYS A 193 -31.13 8.04 -5.78
C LYS A 193 -32.41 7.29 -6.09
N LEU A 194 -32.87 6.49 -5.13
CA LEU A 194 -34.01 5.56 -5.28
C LEU A 194 -34.81 5.48 -3.97
N ARG A 195 -36.13 5.28 -4.09
CA ARG A 195 -37.02 5.26 -2.92
C ARG A 195 -36.77 4.08 -1.98
N ASN A 196 -36.59 2.88 -2.53
CA ASN A 196 -36.49 1.63 -1.76
C ASN A 196 -35.15 0.92 -2.04
N PRO A 197 -34.03 1.40 -1.47
CA PRO A 197 -32.75 0.75 -1.65
C PRO A 197 -32.67 -0.57 -0.87
N GLN A 198 -32.22 -1.62 -1.54
CA GLN A 198 -31.92 -2.93 -0.97
C GLN A 198 -30.41 -3.12 -1.00
N PHE A 199 -29.81 -3.37 0.16
CA PHE A 199 -28.38 -3.62 0.28
C PHE A 199 -28.10 -5.06 0.68
N GLU A 200 -26.99 -5.60 0.19
CA GLU A 200 -26.44 -6.86 0.69
C GLU A 200 -25.73 -6.60 2.03
N GLY A 201 -26.14 -7.30 3.08
CA GLY A 201 -25.53 -7.19 4.41
C GLY A 201 -25.88 -5.92 5.20
N GLN A 202 -25.43 -5.89 6.46
CA GLN A 202 -25.76 -4.81 7.41
C GLN A 202 -24.97 -3.52 7.15
N THR A 203 -23.77 -3.62 6.58
CA THR A 203 -22.86 -2.50 6.33
C THR A 203 -23.30 -1.61 5.18
N LYS A 204 -24.38 -1.96 4.46
CA LYS A 204 -24.89 -1.25 3.27
C LYS A 204 -23.80 -1.01 2.21
N SER A 205 -22.86 -1.94 2.10
CA SER A 205 -21.66 -1.84 1.26
C SER A 205 -21.95 -2.08 -0.22
N LYS A 206 -23.03 -2.81 -0.54
CA LYS A 206 -23.36 -3.24 -1.90
C LYS A 206 -24.84 -3.11 -2.23
N LEU A 207 -25.17 -2.47 -3.35
CA LEU A 207 -26.56 -2.29 -3.80
C LEU A 207 -27.09 -3.53 -4.55
N GLY A 208 -28.23 -4.07 -4.12
CA GLY A 208 -28.83 -5.31 -4.63
C GLY A 208 -30.01 -5.16 -5.59
N ASN A 209 -30.59 -3.96 -5.74
CA ASN A 209 -31.73 -3.70 -6.65
C ASN A 209 -31.40 -4.05 -8.12
N ALA A 210 -31.94 -5.16 -8.63
CA ALA A 210 -31.59 -5.68 -9.95
C ALA A 210 -31.99 -4.75 -11.11
N GLU A 211 -33.11 -4.05 -10.96
CA GLU A 211 -33.67 -3.07 -11.91
C GLU A 211 -32.71 -1.89 -12.15
N VAL A 212 -31.96 -1.49 -11.11
CA VAL A 212 -31.00 -0.37 -11.19
C VAL A 212 -29.89 -0.67 -12.20
N ARG A 213 -29.53 -1.95 -12.40
CA ARG A 213 -28.52 -2.36 -13.39
C ARG A 213 -28.91 -1.94 -14.81
N GLY A 214 -30.16 -2.24 -15.19
CA GLY A 214 -30.69 -1.93 -16.52
C GLY A 214 -30.81 -0.42 -16.73
N ILE A 215 -31.35 0.28 -15.74
CA ILE A 215 -31.53 1.73 -15.78
C ILE A 215 -30.19 2.46 -15.90
N VAL A 216 -29.23 2.16 -15.02
CA VAL A 216 -27.89 2.78 -15.07
C VAL A 216 -27.18 2.45 -16.37
N SER A 217 -27.28 1.20 -16.86
CA SER A 217 -26.70 0.82 -18.14
C SER A 217 -27.30 1.63 -19.30
N SER A 218 -28.62 1.83 -19.33
CA SER A 218 -29.29 2.60 -20.39
C SER A 218 -28.91 4.08 -20.36
N VAL A 219 -28.95 4.70 -19.18
CA VAL A 219 -28.57 6.12 -18.98
C VAL A 219 -27.11 6.34 -19.37
N THR A 220 -26.21 5.44 -18.96
CA THR A 220 -24.79 5.52 -19.33
C THR A 220 -24.60 5.37 -20.84
N LEU A 221 -25.31 4.44 -21.48
CA LEU A 221 -25.16 4.18 -22.91
C LEU A 221 -25.54 5.40 -23.75
N GLU A 222 -26.70 5.99 -23.47
CA GLU A 222 -27.20 7.18 -24.14
C GLU A 222 -26.29 8.39 -23.92
N GLY A 223 -26.01 8.73 -22.66
CA GLY A 223 -25.27 9.96 -22.34
C GLY A 223 -23.77 9.88 -22.69
N LEU A 224 -23.14 8.72 -22.55
CA LEU A 224 -21.74 8.56 -22.99
C LEU A 224 -21.64 8.59 -24.52
N ALA A 225 -22.55 7.94 -25.25
CA ALA A 225 -22.54 7.99 -26.71
C ALA A 225 -22.73 9.43 -27.21
N GLU A 226 -23.68 10.17 -26.63
CA GLU A 226 -23.90 11.58 -26.93
C GLU A 226 -22.65 12.44 -26.67
N TYR A 227 -21.98 12.23 -25.53
CA TYR A 227 -20.74 12.93 -25.22
C TYR A 227 -19.64 12.68 -26.26
N LEU A 228 -19.43 11.42 -26.66
CA LEU A 228 -18.35 11.07 -27.59
C LEU A 228 -18.59 11.66 -28.99
N GLU A 229 -19.84 11.76 -29.43
CA GLU A 229 -20.22 12.41 -30.68
C GLU A 229 -20.05 13.95 -30.60
N LYS A 230 -20.39 14.56 -29.45
CA LYS A 230 -20.23 16.02 -29.23
C LYS A 230 -18.79 16.46 -29.01
N HIS A 231 -17.93 15.57 -28.50
CA HIS A 231 -16.55 15.87 -28.13
C HIS A 231 -15.55 14.90 -28.79
N PRO A 232 -15.39 14.91 -30.13
CA PRO A 232 -14.60 13.91 -30.84
C PRO A 232 -13.11 13.92 -30.46
N ALA A 233 -12.54 15.08 -30.13
CA ALA A 233 -11.15 15.18 -29.65
C ALA A 233 -10.95 14.46 -28.31
N ASN A 234 -11.86 14.67 -27.35
CA ASN A 234 -11.84 13.99 -26.05
C ASN A 234 -12.10 12.49 -26.22
N ALA A 235 -13.07 12.12 -27.06
CA ALA A 235 -13.38 10.73 -27.37
C ALA A 235 -12.16 9.98 -27.90
N LYS A 236 -11.44 10.59 -28.85
CA LYS A 236 -10.20 10.03 -29.41
C LYS A 236 -9.13 9.87 -28.33
N ALA A 237 -8.91 10.87 -27.48
CA ALA A 237 -7.92 10.80 -26.40
C ALA A 237 -8.24 9.71 -25.37
N MET A 238 -9.52 9.54 -25.01
CA MET A 238 -9.98 8.46 -24.13
C MET A 238 -9.69 7.08 -24.74
N ILE A 239 -10.01 6.90 -26.02
CA ILE A 239 -9.79 5.62 -26.72
C ILE A 239 -8.30 5.35 -26.89
N GLU A 240 -7.49 6.36 -27.20
CA GLU A 240 -6.04 6.21 -27.30
C GLU A 240 -5.42 5.73 -25.98
N LYS A 241 -5.85 6.27 -24.83
CA LYS A 241 -5.44 5.74 -23.51
C LYS A 241 -5.81 4.28 -23.35
N CYS A 242 -7.05 3.90 -23.65
CA CYS A 242 -7.50 2.51 -23.54
C CYS A 242 -6.72 1.57 -24.48
N LEU A 243 -6.41 2.02 -25.70
CA LEU A 243 -5.64 1.24 -26.67
C LEU A 243 -4.17 1.04 -26.24
N LEU A 244 -3.58 1.98 -25.50
CA LEU A 244 -2.26 1.78 -24.90
C LEU A 244 -2.28 0.60 -23.91
N THR A 245 -3.32 0.52 -23.08
CA THR A 245 -3.53 -0.59 -22.14
C THR A 245 -3.73 -1.91 -22.89
N VAL A 246 -4.59 -1.94 -23.92
CA VAL A 246 -4.79 -3.13 -24.76
C VAL A 246 -3.48 -3.63 -25.38
N ARG A 247 -2.68 -2.72 -25.95
CA ARG A 247 -1.39 -3.06 -26.56
C ARG A 247 -0.39 -3.55 -25.53
N ALA A 248 -0.35 -2.93 -24.35
CA ALA A 248 0.50 -3.38 -23.24
C ALA A 248 0.12 -4.81 -22.81
N ARG A 249 -1.17 -5.11 -22.69
CA ARG A 249 -1.66 -6.48 -22.40
C ARG A 249 -1.27 -7.47 -23.48
N ILE A 250 -1.50 -7.15 -24.76
CA ILE A 250 -1.15 -8.05 -25.88
C ILE A 250 0.37 -8.28 -25.92
N ALA A 251 1.17 -7.24 -25.73
CA ALA A 251 2.62 -7.34 -25.67
C ALA A 251 3.08 -8.19 -24.48
N ALA A 252 2.49 -7.98 -23.29
CA ALA A 252 2.78 -8.77 -22.10
C ALA A 252 2.42 -10.25 -22.30
N ARG A 253 1.27 -10.54 -22.93
CA ARG A 253 0.85 -11.91 -23.28
C ARG A 253 1.80 -12.53 -24.30
N ALA A 254 2.20 -11.81 -25.33
CA ALA A 254 3.17 -12.31 -26.33
C ALA A 254 4.56 -12.56 -25.71
N ALA A 255 5.03 -11.67 -24.84
CA ALA A 255 6.28 -11.82 -24.10
C ALA A 255 6.21 -13.04 -23.16
N LYS A 256 5.07 -13.20 -22.47
CA LYS A 256 4.79 -14.34 -21.61
C LYS A 256 4.76 -15.65 -22.40
N ASP A 257 4.07 -15.69 -23.54
CA ASP A 257 4.00 -16.88 -24.41
C ASP A 257 5.37 -17.22 -25.01
N ALA A 258 6.23 -16.23 -25.23
CA ALA A 258 7.62 -16.45 -25.66
C ALA A 258 8.48 -17.06 -24.54
N VAL A 259 8.29 -16.61 -23.29
CA VAL A 259 8.99 -17.18 -22.12
C VAL A 259 8.46 -18.57 -21.78
N LEU A 260 7.14 -18.78 -21.81
CA LEU A 260 6.51 -20.08 -21.56
C LEU A 260 6.83 -21.10 -22.64
N ARG A 261 6.87 -20.71 -23.93
CA ARG A 261 7.29 -21.64 -25.00
C ARG A 261 8.76 -22.02 -24.92
N LYS A 262 9.63 -21.10 -24.50
CA LYS A 262 11.03 -21.43 -24.18
C LYS A 262 11.13 -22.34 -22.95
N GLY A 263 10.33 -22.10 -21.91
CA GLY A 263 10.25 -22.97 -20.72
C GLY A 263 9.55 -24.32 -20.95
N ALA A 264 8.71 -24.47 -21.97
CA ALA A 264 8.08 -25.75 -22.29
C ALA A 264 9.03 -26.69 -23.05
N LEU A 265 9.96 -26.13 -23.84
CA LEU A 265 11.02 -26.87 -24.52
C LEU A 265 12.19 -27.22 -23.58
N ASP A 266 12.47 -26.40 -22.57
CA ASP A 266 13.54 -26.61 -21.58
C ASP A 266 13.07 -27.21 -20.22
N GLY A 267 11.77 -27.55 -20.08
CA GLY A 267 11.15 -27.80 -18.77
C GLY A 267 11.02 -26.51 -17.94
N MET A 268 10.11 -26.47 -16.96
CA MET A 268 9.98 -25.31 -16.04
C MET A 268 11.29 -25.11 -15.25
N THR A 269 12.25 -24.47 -15.90
CA THR A 269 13.57 -24.19 -15.35
C THR A 269 13.39 -23.01 -14.42
N LEU A 270 13.54 -23.32 -13.14
CA LEU A 270 13.69 -22.31 -12.11
C LEU A 270 14.82 -21.36 -12.50
N PRO A 271 14.76 -20.08 -12.07
CA PRO A 271 15.82 -19.14 -12.38
C PRO A 271 17.17 -19.75 -11.98
N GLY A 272 18.17 -19.73 -12.85
CA GLY A 272 19.47 -20.37 -12.57
C GLY A 272 20.18 -19.81 -11.32
N LYS A 273 19.77 -18.62 -10.85
CA LYS A 273 20.26 -17.99 -9.61
C LYS A 273 19.51 -18.44 -8.36
N LEU A 274 18.30 -18.99 -8.51
CA LEU A 274 17.49 -19.45 -7.38
C LEU A 274 18.12 -20.70 -6.79
N ALA A 275 18.52 -20.64 -5.52
CA ALA A 275 18.73 -21.84 -4.74
C ALA A 275 17.36 -22.26 -4.19
N ASP A 276 16.74 -23.30 -4.74
CA ASP A 276 15.40 -23.76 -4.31
C ASP A 276 15.45 -24.55 -2.98
N CYS A 277 14.31 -24.73 -2.33
CA CYS A 277 14.14 -25.63 -1.20
C CYS A 277 13.65 -27.03 -1.64
N THR A 278 13.82 -28.03 -0.79
CA THR A 278 13.39 -29.41 -1.09
C THR A 278 11.87 -29.59 -0.96
N SER A 279 11.25 -28.91 0.01
CA SER A 279 9.81 -28.96 0.25
C SER A 279 9.02 -28.41 -0.93
N ARG A 280 7.93 -29.10 -1.27
CA ARG A 280 6.90 -28.65 -2.22
C ARG A 280 5.65 -28.09 -1.53
N ASP A 281 5.60 -28.15 -0.20
CA ASP A 281 4.51 -27.57 0.58
C ASP A 281 4.68 -26.06 0.68
N ALA A 282 3.85 -25.33 -0.07
CA ALA A 282 3.87 -23.87 -0.10
C ALA A 282 3.70 -23.24 1.29
N GLN A 283 2.86 -23.80 2.17
CA GLN A 283 2.59 -23.18 3.47
C GLN A 283 3.82 -23.17 4.39
N ARG A 284 4.72 -24.14 4.20
CA ARG A 284 5.96 -24.26 4.98
C ARG A 284 7.15 -23.63 4.30
N SER A 285 7.13 -23.55 2.97
CA SER A 285 8.25 -23.05 2.19
C SER A 285 8.38 -21.52 2.24
N GLU A 286 9.61 -21.05 2.32
CA GLU A 286 9.99 -19.66 2.49
C GLU A 286 10.93 -19.23 1.35
N LEU A 287 10.74 -18.04 0.80
CA LEU A 287 11.64 -17.45 -0.19
C LEU A 287 12.32 -16.22 0.39
N TYR A 288 13.64 -16.26 0.52
CA TYR A 288 14.46 -15.10 0.86
C TYR A 288 14.92 -14.41 -0.42
N ILE A 289 14.52 -13.15 -0.59
CA ILE A 289 15.03 -12.27 -1.66
C ILE A 289 16.15 -11.45 -1.04
N VAL A 290 17.38 -11.68 -1.50
CA VAL A 290 18.60 -11.18 -0.86
C VAL A 290 19.31 -10.17 -1.75
N GLU A 291 19.82 -9.11 -1.15
CA GLU A 291 20.64 -8.11 -1.82
C GLU A 291 22.05 -8.65 -2.14
N GLY A 292 22.39 -8.76 -3.42
CA GLY A 292 23.73 -9.13 -3.87
C GLY A 292 24.08 -10.62 -3.74
N ASP A 293 25.21 -10.99 -4.36
CA ASP A 293 25.72 -12.36 -4.32
C ASP A 293 26.43 -12.71 -3.02
N SER A 294 27.02 -11.71 -2.35
CA SER A 294 27.76 -11.93 -1.11
C SER A 294 26.81 -12.41 -0.01
N ALA A 295 25.82 -11.60 0.35
CA ALA A 295 24.77 -12.00 1.29
C ALA A 295 23.96 -13.20 0.79
N GLY A 296 23.74 -13.31 -0.53
CA GLY A 296 23.12 -14.49 -1.14
C GLY A 296 23.91 -15.78 -0.92
N GLY A 297 25.24 -15.72 -0.92
CA GLY A 297 26.15 -16.82 -0.62
C GLY A 297 26.03 -17.27 0.83
N SER A 298 26.17 -16.34 1.78
CA SER A 298 26.01 -16.62 3.21
C SER A 298 24.62 -17.17 3.54
N ALA A 299 23.57 -16.57 2.99
CA ALA A 299 22.19 -17.05 3.16
C ALA A 299 21.98 -18.45 2.58
N LYS A 300 22.56 -18.75 1.40
CA LYS A 300 22.47 -20.08 0.79
C LYS A 300 23.14 -21.16 1.64
N GLN A 301 24.25 -20.82 2.31
CA GLN A 301 24.99 -21.74 3.18
C GLN A 301 24.31 -21.93 4.54
N GLY A 302 23.80 -20.85 5.15
CA GLY A 302 23.22 -20.88 6.51
C GLY A 302 21.76 -21.34 6.59
N ARG A 303 21.03 -21.35 5.47
CA ARG A 303 19.60 -21.72 5.46
C ARG A 303 19.33 -23.18 5.80
N ASP A 304 18.10 -23.45 6.22
CA ASP A 304 17.54 -24.80 6.16
C ASP A 304 17.05 -25.11 4.73
N ARG A 305 17.79 -25.97 4.03
CA ARG A 305 17.51 -26.34 2.63
C ARG A 305 16.18 -27.09 2.46
N MET A 306 15.61 -27.63 3.54
CA MET A 306 14.33 -28.34 3.51
C MET A 306 13.20 -27.39 3.12
N PHE A 307 13.14 -26.19 3.69
CA PHE A 307 12.00 -25.28 3.50
C PHE A 307 12.39 -23.84 3.09
N GLN A 308 13.67 -23.47 3.10
CA GLN A 308 14.09 -22.11 2.73
C GLN A 308 14.79 -22.08 1.37
N ALA A 309 14.21 -21.30 0.45
CA ALA A 309 14.78 -20.92 -0.82
C ALA A 309 15.46 -19.54 -0.72
N VAL A 310 16.49 -19.32 -1.54
CA VAL A 310 17.27 -18.07 -1.56
C VAL A 310 17.40 -17.60 -2.99
N LEU A 311 16.99 -16.36 -3.26
CA LEU A 311 17.09 -15.70 -4.55
C LEU A 311 17.93 -14.41 -4.42
N PRO A 312 19.20 -14.43 -4.81
CA PRO A 312 20.04 -13.23 -4.82
C PRO A 312 19.66 -12.31 -5.98
N LEU A 313 19.55 -11.02 -5.70
CA LEU A 313 19.34 -9.97 -6.68
C LEU A 313 20.68 -9.33 -7.07
N ARG A 314 20.91 -9.16 -8.39
CA ARG A 314 22.10 -8.47 -8.92
C ARG A 314 21.68 -7.26 -9.72
N GLY A 315 22.39 -6.15 -9.54
CA GLY A 315 22.15 -4.91 -10.28
C GLY A 315 20.99 -4.09 -9.70
N LYS A 316 20.79 -2.90 -10.27
CA LYS A 316 19.79 -1.95 -9.79
C LYS A 316 18.38 -2.40 -10.17
N LEU A 317 17.49 -2.49 -9.19
CA LEU A 317 16.08 -2.77 -9.42
C LEU A 317 15.44 -1.64 -10.22
N VAL A 318 14.52 -2.03 -11.11
CA VAL A 318 13.78 -1.08 -11.94
C VAL A 318 12.63 -0.52 -11.10
N ASN A 319 12.45 0.80 -11.12
CA ASN A 319 11.28 1.43 -10.53
C ASN A 319 10.06 1.12 -11.41
N VAL A 320 9.17 0.27 -10.89
CA VAL A 320 8.00 -0.20 -11.62
C VAL A 320 6.91 0.85 -11.76
N GLU A 321 6.88 1.87 -10.90
CA GLU A 321 5.93 2.98 -10.99
C GLU A 321 6.04 3.73 -12.32
N LYS A 322 7.26 3.78 -12.87
CA LYS A 322 7.60 4.49 -14.11
C LYS A 322 7.72 3.56 -15.31
N THR A 323 7.44 2.28 -15.14
CA THR A 323 7.84 1.24 -16.09
C THR A 323 6.65 0.39 -16.51
N SER A 324 6.47 0.21 -17.82
CA SER A 324 5.42 -0.66 -18.34
C SER A 324 5.64 -2.14 -17.96
N LEU A 325 4.54 -2.89 -17.85
CA LEU A 325 4.56 -4.32 -17.50
C LEU A 325 5.50 -5.14 -18.42
N ASP A 326 5.56 -4.82 -19.72
CA ASP A 326 6.47 -5.49 -20.67
C ASP A 326 7.94 -5.38 -20.26
N LYS A 327 8.37 -4.19 -19.83
CA LYS A 327 9.74 -3.97 -19.34
C LYS A 327 9.97 -4.66 -17.99
N VAL A 328 8.97 -4.71 -17.13
CA VAL A 328 9.04 -5.43 -15.85
C VAL A 328 9.25 -6.93 -16.07
N VAL A 329 8.49 -7.54 -16.97
CA VAL A 329 8.58 -8.99 -17.29
C VAL A 329 9.89 -9.35 -18.01
N LYS A 330 10.48 -8.41 -18.76
CA LYS A 330 11.78 -8.59 -19.43
C LYS A 330 12.97 -8.23 -18.54
N SER A 331 12.76 -7.63 -17.38
CA SER A 331 13.83 -7.20 -16.48
C SER A 331 14.60 -8.39 -15.89
N ASP A 332 15.92 -8.39 -16.03
CA ASP A 332 16.78 -9.44 -15.47
C ASP A 332 16.78 -9.50 -13.93
N THR A 333 16.30 -8.44 -13.26
CA THR A 333 16.20 -8.38 -11.79
C THR A 333 14.83 -8.81 -11.27
N LEU A 334 13.74 -8.46 -11.96
CA LEU A 334 12.36 -8.76 -11.52
C LEU A 334 11.81 -10.07 -12.11
N LYS A 335 12.18 -10.42 -13.34
CA LYS A 335 11.75 -11.67 -13.98
C LYS A 335 12.07 -12.91 -13.14
N PRO A 336 13.25 -13.06 -12.51
CA PRO A 336 13.53 -14.19 -11.63
C PRO A 336 12.56 -14.29 -10.44
N ILE A 337 12.12 -13.17 -9.87
CA ILE A 337 11.16 -13.14 -8.76
C ILE A 337 9.81 -13.68 -9.26
N ILE A 338 9.31 -13.20 -10.39
CA ILE A 338 8.04 -13.64 -10.98
C ILE A 338 8.04 -15.15 -11.22
N ILE A 339 9.13 -15.68 -11.80
CA ILE A 339 9.27 -17.11 -12.07
C ILE A 339 9.37 -17.90 -10.75
N ALA A 340 10.12 -17.39 -9.76
CA ALA A 340 10.27 -18.05 -8.47
C ALA A 340 8.91 -18.21 -7.76
N LEU A 341 8.10 -17.15 -7.71
CA LEU A 341 6.78 -17.15 -7.05
C LEU A 341 5.82 -18.19 -7.66
N GLY A 342 5.86 -18.38 -8.97
CA GLY A 342 5.03 -19.36 -9.69
C GLY A 342 3.57 -18.95 -9.90
N THR A 343 3.14 -17.81 -9.33
CA THR A 343 1.77 -17.30 -9.40
C THR A 343 1.40 -16.68 -10.75
N GLY A 344 2.38 -16.38 -11.61
CA GLY A 344 2.17 -15.46 -12.73
C GLY A 344 2.14 -14.00 -12.28
N ILE A 345 1.79 -13.08 -13.19
CA ILE A 345 1.74 -11.63 -12.94
C ILE A 345 0.58 -11.00 -13.74
N GLY A 346 0.01 -9.92 -13.23
CA GLY A 346 -1.10 -9.19 -13.87
C GLY A 346 -2.34 -10.07 -14.02
N GLU A 347 -2.97 -10.07 -15.20
CA GLU A 347 -4.20 -10.84 -15.48
C GLU A 347 -4.06 -12.35 -15.30
N THR A 348 -2.84 -12.88 -15.25
CA THR A 348 -2.60 -14.32 -15.08
C THR A 348 -2.12 -14.69 -13.69
N PHE A 349 -2.13 -13.71 -12.79
CA PHE A 349 -1.87 -13.93 -11.39
C PHE A 349 -2.91 -14.90 -10.81
N ASP A 350 -2.42 -15.94 -10.16
CA ASP A 350 -3.21 -16.93 -9.46
C ASP A 350 -2.47 -17.29 -8.17
N ILE A 351 -2.96 -16.76 -7.06
CA ILE A 351 -2.37 -16.95 -5.74
C ILE A 351 -2.31 -18.44 -5.33
N LYS A 352 -3.20 -19.29 -5.85
CA LYS A 352 -3.22 -20.72 -5.54
C LYS A 352 -1.99 -21.46 -6.07
N LYS A 353 -1.28 -20.87 -7.03
CA LYS A 353 -0.03 -21.41 -7.59
C LYS A 353 1.21 -20.92 -6.84
N LEU A 354 1.03 -20.16 -5.76
CA LEU A 354 2.12 -19.64 -4.96
C LEU A 354 2.99 -20.77 -4.42
N ARG A 355 4.30 -20.68 -4.66
CA ARG A 355 5.26 -21.72 -4.27
C ARG A 355 5.80 -21.57 -2.85
N TYR A 356 5.75 -20.36 -2.29
CA TYR A 356 6.31 -20.05 -0.98
C TYR A 356 5.31 -19.20 -0.20
N GLY A 357 4.86 -19.71 0.95
CA GLY A 357 3.88 -19.07 1.81
C GLY A 357 4.44 -17.88 2.57
N LYS A 358 5.77 -17.74 2.63
CA LYS A 358 6.43 -16.53 3.11
C LYS A 358 7.46 -16.07 2.11
N ILE A 359 7.40 -14.79 1.76
CA ILE A 359 8.35 -14.10 0.91
C ILE A 359 9.03 -13.05 1.79
N ILE A 360 10.31 -13.24 2.06
CA ILE A 360 11.09 -12.45 3.00
C ILE A 360 12.07 -11.58 2.21
N ILE A 361 11.92 -10.27 2.32
CA ILE A 361 12.88 -9.29 1.79
C ILE A 361 13.99 -9.15 2.83
N MET A 362 15.21 -9.51 2.45
CA MET A 362 16.40 -9.45 3.29
C MET A 362 17.44 -8.56 2.60
N ALA A 363 17.40 -7.27 2.95
CA ALA A 363 18.27 -6.22 2.42
C ALA A 363 19.10 -5.60 3.54
N ASP A 364 20.19 -4.94 3.18
CA ASP A 364 21.14 -4.39 4.15
C ASP A 364 20.53 -3.23 4.97
N ALA A 365 21.12 -2.96 6.13
CA ALA A 365 20.66 -1.94 7.07
C ALA A 365 21.23 -0.54 6.75
N ASP A 366 21.45 -0.27 5.47
CA ASP A 366 22.01 0.97 4.93
C ASP A 366 21.01 1.71 4.02
N VAL A 367 21.49 2.75 3.34
CA VAL A 367 20.68 3.55 2.41
C VAL A 367 20.29 2.79 1.15
N ASP A 368 21.17 1.94 0.63
CA ASP A 368 20.94 1.17 -0.59
C ASP A 368 19.94 0.02 -0.36
N GLY A 369 20.06 -0.71 0.75
CA GLY A 369 19.11 -1.72 1.18
C GLY A 369 17.73 -1.13 1.48
N SER A 370 17.68 0.09 2.03
CA SER A 370 16.42 0.83 2.18
C SER A 370 15.78 1.19 0.84
N HIS A 371 16.59 1.59 -0.15
CA HIS A 371 16.10 1.87 -1.50
C HIS A 371 15.58 0.61 -2.20
N ILE A 372 16.29 -0.52 -2.10
CA ILE A 372 15.87 -1.82 -2.64
C ILE A 372 14.56 -2.28 -2.02
N ARG A 373 14.43 -2.15 -0.69
CA ARG A 373 13.20 -2.47 0.04
C ARG A 373 12.02 -1.67 -0.49
N VAL A 374 12.16 -0.36 -0.69
CA VAL A 374 11.08 0.48 -1.26
C VAL A 374 10.73 0.04 -2.68
N LEU A 375 11.72 -0.26 -3.53
CA LEU A 375 11.48 -0.74 -4.91
C LEU A 375 10.73 -2.08 -4.94
N LEU A 376 11.12 -3.03 -4.08
CA LEU A 376 10.45 -4.32 -3.97
C LEU A 376 9.03 -4.17 -3.40
N LEU A 377 8.84 -3.34 -2.38
CA LEU A 377 7.50 -3.05 -1.84
C LEU A 377 6.60 -2.41 -2.91
N THR A 378 7.15 -1.50 -3.71
CA THR A 378 6.41 -0.90 -4.85
C THR A 378 6.04 -1.99 -5.87
N PHE A 379 6.97 -2.90 -6.19
CA PHE A 379 6.71 -4.03 -7.09
C PHE A 379 5.62 -4.97 -6.58
N PHE A 380 5.69 -5.38 -5.32
CA PHE A 380 4.66 -6.23 -4.72
C PHE A 380 3.32 -5.49 -4.63
N TYR A 381 3.31 -4.22 -4.24
CA TYR A 381 2.07 -3.44 -4.15
C TYR A 381 1.40 -3.24 -5.52
N ARG A 382 2.18 -3.00 -6.58
CA ARG A 382 1.63 -2.73 -7.92
C ARG A 382 1.16 -3.98 -8.67
N TYR A 383 1.79 -5.13 -8.45
CA TYR A 383 1.52 -6.33 -9.27
C TYR A 383 1.11 -7.57 -8.47
N PHE A 384 1.25 -7.55 -7.15
CA PHE A 384 1.03 -8.68 -6.26
C PHE A 384 0.33 -8.23 -4.96
N GLU A 385 -0.59 -7.27 -5.07
CA GLU A 385 -1.29 -6.68 -3.92
C GLU A 385 -1.94 -7.76 -3.03
N GLU A 386 -2.52 -8.79 -3.64
CA GLU A 386 -3.13 -9.92 -2.95
C GLU A 386 -2.14 -10.68 -2.04
N LEU A 387 -0.84 -10.76 -2.42
CA LEU A 387 0.18 -11.35 -1.55
C LEU A 387 0.42 -10.53 -0.29
N ILE A 388 0.24 -9.20 -0.35
CA ILE A 388 0.36 -8.33 0.82
C ILE A 388 -0.90 -8.46 1.68
N SER A 389 -2.08 -8.43 1.05
CA SER A 389 -3.37 -8.55 1.73
C SER A 389 -3.55 -9.88 2.46
N GLU A 390 -3.08 -10.99 1.87
CA GLU A 390 -3.07 -12.31 2.52
C GLU A 390 -1.88 -12.51 3.49
N GLY A 391 -0.99 -11.52 3.60
CA GLY A 391 0.07 -11.50 4.62
C GLY A 391 1.27 -12.39 4.29
N HIS A 392 1.61 -12.57 3.01
CA HIS A 392 2.75 -13.37 2.56
C HIS A 392 4.08 -12.60 2.51
N ILE A 393 4.06 -11.26 2.54
CA ILE A 393 5.27 -10.43 2.40
C ILE A 393 5.81 -10.02 3.78
N TYR A 394 7.10 -10.29 4.00
CA TYR A 394 7.82 -10.00 5.23
C TYR A 394 9.13 -9.27 4.95
N ILE A 395 9.59 -8.49 5.91
CA ILE A 395 10.90 -7.84 5.91
C ILE A 395 11.72 -8.43 7.06
N ALA A 396 12.89 -8.98 6.75
CA ALA A 396 13.82 -9.47 7.76
C ALA A 396 14.37 -8.30 8.61
N GLN A 397 14.63 -8.56 9.88
CA GLN A 397 15.24 -7.59 10.80
C GLN A 397 16.56 -8.19 11.34
N PRO A 398 17.67 -8.04 10.61
CA PRO A 398 18.98 -8.46 11.11
C PRO A 398 19.43 -7.58 12.30
N PRO A 399 20.32 -8.08 13.18
CA PRO A 399 20.88 -7.28 14.26
C PRO A 399 21.80 -6.18 13.72
N LEU A 400 21.82 -5.04 14.40
CA LEU A 400 22.72 -3.92 14.10
C LEU A 400 24.09 -4.09 14.78
N TYR A 401 24.09 -4.70 15.98
CA TYR A 401 25.30 -4.87 16.77
C TYR A 401 25.43 -6.29 17.33
N ARG A 402 26.68 -6.72 17.47
CA ARG A 402 27.10 -7.84 18.31
C ARG A 402 27.92 -7.30 19.46
N ILE A 403 27.43 -7.51 20.68
CA ILE A 403 28.10 -7.09 21.91
C ILE A 403 28.64 -8.32 22.61
N GLN A 404 29.94 -8.35 22.88
CA GLN A 404 30.62 -9.46 23.53
C GLN A 404 31.40 -8.99 24.76
N LYS A 405 31.21 -9.70 25.89
CA LYS A 405 32.05 -9.57 27.09
C LYS A 405 32.41 -10.96 27.61
N GLY A 406 33.63 -11.42 27.35
CA GLY A 406 34.04 -12.80 27.65
C GLY A 406 33.19 -13.80 26.86
N LYS A 407 32.47 -14.67 27.58
CA LYS A 407 31.57 -15.71 27.01
C LYS A 407 30.13 -15.21 26.73
N ASP A 408 29.74 -14.03 27.21
CA ASP A 408 28.39 -13.47 26.99
C ASP A 408 28.36 -12.71 25.66
N ILE A 409 27.63 -13.23 24.67
CA ILE A 409 27.39 -12.62 23.35
C ILE A 409 25.92 -12.24 23.26
N ARG A 410 25.65 -10.99 22.91
CA ARG A 410 24.29 -10.47 22.69
C ARG A 410 24.16 -9.81 21.34
N TRP A 411 23.10 -10.20 20.62
CA TRP A 411 22.68 -9.60 19.36
C TRP A 411 21.68 -8.49 19.63
N VAL A 412 21.93 -7.32 19.06
CA VAL A 412 21.22 -6.08 19.40
C VAL A 412 20.65 -5.44 18.15
N TYR A 413 19.40 -4.99 18.22
CA TYR A 413 18.63 -4.56 17.05
C TYR A 413 18.34 -3.05 17.04
N SER A 414 18.74 -2.32 18.07
CA SER A 414 18.55 -0.86 18.17
C SER A 414 19.68 -0.19 18.94
N ASP A 415 19.90 1.11 18.69
CA ASP A 415 20.87 1.92 19.42
C ASP A 415 20.49 2.04 20.91
N GLU A 416 19.20 2.19 21.20
CA GLU A 416 18.73 2.29 22.59
C GLU A 416 18.99 0.99 23.39
N GLU A 417 18.88 -0.17 22.73
CA GLU A 417 19.19 -1.47 23.34
C GLU A 417 20.70 -1.65 23.52
N LYS A 418 21.52 -1.17 22.58
CA LYS A 418 22.99 -1.16 22.69
C LYS A 418 23.43 -0.40 23.93
N ASP A 419 22.95 0.84 24.10
CA ASP A 419 23.36 1.70 25.21
C ASP A 419 22.97 1.08 26.56
N ARG A 420 21.76 0.50 26.65
CA ARG A 420 21.30 -0.21 27.86
C ARG A 420 22.17 -1.42 28.20
N ILE A 421 22.53 -2.24 27.21
CA ILE A 421 23.37 -3.44 27.43
C ILE A 421 24.79 -3.04 27.82
N VAL A 422 25.34 -2.00 27.20
CA VAL A 422 26.67 -1.46 27.57
C VAL A 422 26.65 -0.91 29.00
N GLU A 423 25.59 -0.20 29.40
CA GLU A 423 25.42 0.23 30.80
C GLU A 423 25.26 -0.93 31.78
N GLU A 424 24.52 -1.98 31.41
CA GLU A 424 24.38 -3.20 32.22
C GLU A 424 25.75 -3.84 32.48
N PHE A 425 26.58 -3.96 31.44
CA PHE A 425 27.92 -4.50 31.56
C PHE A 425 28.88 -3.60 32.35
N ARG A 426 28.70 -2.27 32.32
CA ARG A 426 29.43 -1.31 33.17
C ARG A 426 29.03 -1.45 34.64
N LYS A 427 27.73 -1.53 34.94
CA LYS A 427 27.20 -1.69 36.31
C LYS A 427 27.64 -3.03 36.92
N LYS A 428 27.59 -4.14 36.17
CA LYS A 428 28.10 -5.45 36.62
C LYS A 428 29.59 -5.40 36.97
N GLN A 429 30.38 -4.59 36.27
CA GLN A 429 31.80 -4.43 36.52
C GLN A 429 32.10 -3.57 37.76
N GLN A 430 31.32 -2.51 38.01
CA GLN A 430 31.40 -1.76 39.27
C GLN A 430 31.02 -2.62 40.47
N VAL A 431 29.95 -3.42 40.37
CA VAL A 431 29.54 -4.33 41.45
C VAL A 431 30.58 -5.45 41.69
N ALA A 432 31.26 -5.92 40.64
CA ALA A 432 32.36 -6.88 40.78
C ALA A 432 33.62 -6.24 41.37
N ALA A 433 33.91 -4.97 41.06
CA ALA A 433 35.01 -4.21 41.64
C ALA A 433 34.77 -3.87 43.13
N ASP A 434 33.54 -3.52 43.51
CA ASP A 434 33.15 -3.27 44.90
C ASP A 434 33.17 -4.54 45.76
N LYS A 435 32.83 -5.71 45.18
CA LYS A 435 33.01 -7.01 45.84
C LYS A 435 34.46 -7.50 45.87
N GLY A 436 35.33 -6.94 45.01
CA GLY A 436 36.73 -7.31 44.82
C GLY A 436 37.71 -6.70 45.82
N GLN A 437 37.32 -5.72 46.64
CA GLN A 437 38.16 -5.21 47.74
C GLN A 437 38.28 -6.18 48.93
N ALA A 438 37.56 -7.32 48.91
CA ALA A 438 37.63 -8.35 49.94
C ALA A 438 37.97 -9.72 49.35
N LYS A 439 39.15 -9.86 48.72
CA LYS A 439 40.05 -11.05 48.82
C LYS A 439 41.15 -10.97 47.79
N ASN A 440 42.37 -10.79 48.28
CA ASN A 440 43.59 -10.99 47.52
C ASN A 440 44.24 -12.30 48.00
N LYS A 441 44.24 -13.36 47.17
CA LYS A 441 45.37 -14.30 46.98
C LYS A 441 44.99 -15.49 46.08
N LYS A 442 45.72 -15.58 44.97
CA LYS A 442 46.25 -16.77 44.28
C LYS A 442 45.30 -17.96 44.05
N GLN A 443 45.01 -18.22 42.78
CA GLN A 443 45.51 -19.44 42.13
C GLN A 443 45.44 -19.32 40.60
N GLN A 444 46.57 -19.60 39.96
CA GLN A 444 46.66 -20.00 38.56
C GLN A 444 46.03 -21.39 38.42
N MET A 445 45.23 -21.62 37.38
CA MET A 445 45.47 -22.65 36.35
C MET A 445 44.28 -22.75 35.39
N ALA A 446 44.65 -22.77 34.11
CA ALA A 446 44.04 -23.47 32.97
C ALA A 446 42.51 -23.54 32.88
N ASP A 447 41.95 -22.81 31.93
CA ASP A 447 40.80 -23.29 31.16
C ASP A 447 40.98 -22.86 29.70
N GLY A 448 41.16 -23.85 28.82
CA GLY A 448 41.25 -23.64 27.38
C GLY A 448 39.85 -23.43 26.82
N SER A 449 39.56 -22.24 26.33
CA SER A 449 38.44 -22.00 25.43
C SER A 449 38.81 -20.83 24.52
N GLU A 450 38.63 -21.04 23.22
CA GLU A 450 39.02 -20.15 22.14
C GLU A 450 38.42 -18.75 22.33
N GLU A 451 39.27 -17.79 22.70
CA GLU A 451 39.04 -16.40 22.28
C GLU A 451 39.11 -16.40 20.75
N ILE A 452 38.08 -15.87 20.09
CA ILE A 452 38.09 -15.61 18.64
C ILE A 452 39.40 -14.89 18.34
N SER A 453 40.21 -15.49 17.47
CA SER A 453 41.54 -14.97 17.18
C SER A 453 41.43 -13.55 16.64
N GLN A 454 42.45 -12.74 16.85
CA GLN A 454 42.52 -11.39 16.28
C GLN A 454 42.34 -11.41 14.75
N ASP A 455 42.63 -12.54 14.10
CA ASP A 455 42.47 -12.77 12.68
C ASP A 455 41.00 -12.98 12.27
N GLU A 456 40.19 -13.72 13.04
CA GLU A 456 38.75 -13.89 12.80
C GLU A 456 37.94 -12.60 13.04
N LEU A 457 38.40 -11.74 13.95
CA LEU A 457 37.84 -10.40 14.17
C LEU A 457 38.21 -9.42 13.04
N ASN A 458 39.33 -9.67 12.34
CA ASN A 458 39.75 -8.88 11.18
C ASN A 458 39.09 -9.35 9.87
N GLU A 459 38.69 -10.62 9.78
CA GLU A 459 37.96 -11.19 8.63
C GLU A 459 36.46 -10.86 8.62
N ALA A 460 35.84 -10.72 9.80
CA ALA A 460 34.46 -10.28 9.92
C ALA A 460 34.37 -8.75 9.74
N GLY A 461 33.89 -8.29 8.59
CA GLY A 461 33.69 -6.86 8.33
C GLY A 461 32.87 -6.14 9.42
N GLY A 462 33.04 -4.81 9.50
CA GLY A 462 32.31 -3.94 10.44
C GLY A 462 33.22 -3.01 11.25
N GLU A 463 32.62 -2.05 11.96
CA GLU A 463 33.33 -1.17 12.90
C GLU A 463 33.37 -1.83 14.29
N ILE A 464 34.58 -2.01 14.84
CA ILE A 464 34.79 -2.62 16.16
C ILE A 464 35.19 -1.54 17.18
N GLU A 465 34.38 -1.39 18.23
CA GLU A 465 34.66 -0.49 19.35
C GLU A 465 34.88 -1.31 20.63
N LYS A 466 35.92 -0.98 21.41
CA LYS A 466 36.16 -1.58 22.73
C LYS A 466 35.90 -0.56 23.82
N ILE A 467 34.83 -0.78 24.59
CA ILE A 467 34.44 0.09 25.71
C ILE A 467 34.46 -0.71 27.01
N ALA A 468 35.32 -0.36 27.97
CA ALA A 468 35.36 -0.97 29.30
C ALA A 468 35.43 -2.52 29.30
N GLY A 469 36.21 -3.11 28.38
CA GLY A 469 36.34 -4.57 28.24
C GLY A 469 35.16 -5.26 27.56
N VAL A 470 34.23 -4.49 26.97
CA VAL A 470 33.16 -4.96 26.09
C VAL A 470 33.59 -4.68 24.65
N THR A 471 33.56 -5.71 23.80
CA THR A 471 33.77 -5.59 22.36
C THR A 471 32.41 -5.40 21.69
N ILE A 472 32.25 -4.33 20.92
CA ILE A 472 31.04 -4.02 20.17
C ILE A 472 31.41 -4.05 18.69
N GLN A 473 30.78 -4.93 17.92
CA GLN A 473 30.90 -5.00 16.47
C GLN A 473 29.60 -4.50 15.85
N ARG A 474 29.68 -3.53 14.95
CA ARG A 474 28.55 -3.00 14.17
C ARG A 474 28.55 -3.62 12.77
N TYR A 475 27.43 -4.23 12.39
CA TYR A 475 27.23 -4.71 11.02
C TYR A 475 26.70 -3.59 10.13
N LYS A 476 27.30 -3.42 8.96
CA LYS A 476 26.81 -2.49 7.92
C LYS A 476 26.07 -3.23 6.82
N GLY A 477 26.50 -4.44 6.49
CA GLY A 477 25.86 -5.29 5.49
C GLY A 477 25.72 -6.75 5.93
N LEU A 478 24.74 -7.46 5.38
CA LEU A 478 24.48 -8.86 5.67
C LEU A 478 25.64 -9.79 5.24
N GLY A 479 26.43 -9.37 4.25
CA GLY A 479 27.61 -10.10 3.79
C GLY A 479 28.77 -10.14 4.80
N GLU A 480 28.73 -9.32 5.85
CA GLU A 480 29.72 -9.31 6.94
C GLU A 480 29.44 -10.38 8.00
N MET A 481 28.23 -10.97 7.97
CA MET A 481 27.85 -12.05 8.87
C MET A 481 28.24 -13.39 8.26
N ASN A 482 28.85 -14.27 9.07
CA ASN A 482 29.07 -15.64 8.64
C ASN A 482 27.73 -16.41 8.57
N PRO A 483 27.67 -17.55 7.85
CA PRO A 483 26.41 -18.29 7.65
C PRO A 483 25.71 -18.71 8.95
N GLU A 484 26.46 -19.08 9.99
CA GLU A 484 25.92 -19.50 11.28
C GLU A 484 25.28 -18.33 12.04
N GLN A 485 25.95 -17.18 12.08
CA GLN A 485 25.43 -15.96 12.66
C GLN A 485 24.13 -15.53 11.96
N LEU A 486 24.14 -15.53 10.63
CA LEU A 486 22.97 -15.16 9.83
C LEU A 486 21.77 -16.09 10.11
N TRP A 487 22.03 -17.40 10.27
CA TRP A 487 21.02 -18.37 10.66
C TRP A 487 20.45 -18.05 12.05
N GLU A 488 21.31 -17.96 13.07
CA GLU A 488 20.88 -17.80 14.46
C GLU A 488 20.11 -16.51 14.72
N THR A 489 20.43 -15.43 14.00
CA THR A 489 19.87 -14.10 14.27
C THR A 489 18.69 -13.73 13.38
N THR A 490 18.69 -14.20 12.12
CA THR A 490 17.85 -13.62 11.07
C THR A 490 17.02 -14.65 10.30
N MET A 491 17.48 -15.90 10.16
CA MET A 491 16.80 -16.92 9.34
C MET A 491 16.10 -18.02 10.14
N ALA A 492 16.59 -18.35 11.34
CA ALA A 492 16.03 -19.40 12.19
C ALA A 492 14.62 -19.04 12.67
N PRO A 493 13.57 -19.83 12.36
CA PRO A 493 12.18 -19.49 12.70
C PRO A 493 11.92 -19.22 14.18
N GLU A 494 12.68 -19.84 15.08
CA GLU A 494 12.50 -19.71 16.53
C GLU A 494 13.09 -18.43 17.13
N ARG A 495 14.05 -17.79 16.46
CA ARG A 495 14.81 -16.65 16.99
C ARG A 495 14.68 -15.37 16.17
N ARG A 496 14.36 -15.49 14.88
CA ARG A 496 14.31 -14.36 13.96
C ARG A 496 13.22 -13.34 14.32
N LYS A 497 13.48 -12.08 13.98
CA LYS A 497 12.49 -11.00 13.98
C LYS A 497 12.13 -10.62 12.55
N MET A 498 10.85 -10.46 12.27
CA MET A 498 10.34 -10.06 10.96
C MET A 498 9.21 -9.05 11.11
N MET A 499 9.10 -8.14 10.14
CA MET A 499 7.94 -7.27 9.99
C MET A 499 7.05 -7.83 8.89
N GLN A 500 5.79 -8.14 9.19
CA GLN A 500 4.80 -8.47 8.19
C GLN A 500 4.28 -7.19 7.55
N VAL A 501 4.27 -7.12 6.22
CA VAL A 501 3.75 -5.97 5.47
C VAL A 501 2.23 -6.07 5.36
N LYS A 502 1.51 -4.97 5.60
CA LYS A 502 0.05 -4.87 5.50
C LYS A 502 -0.35 -3.58 4.78
N ILE A 503 -1.54 -3.58 4.19
CA ILE A 503 -2.17 -2.41 3.59
C ILE A 503 -3.32 -1.98 4.50
N ASP A 504 -3.08 -0.98 5.35
CA ASP A 504 -4.11 -0.46 6.26
C ASP A 504 -5.07 0.50 5.54
N ASP A 505 -4.54 1.32 4.63
CA ASP A 505 -5.29 2.26 3.79
C ASP A 505 -4.70 2.23 2.38
N ALA A 506 -5.44 1.62 1.45
CA ALA A 506 -4.99 1.47 0.07
C ALA A 506 -4.89 2.81 -0.67
N GLU A 507 -5.72 3.81 -0.35
CA GLU A 507 -5.68 5.12 -1.00
C GLU A 507 -4.49 5.95 -0.52
N GLU A 508 -4.21 5.93 0.78
CA GLU A 508 -3.01 6.58 1.33
C GLU A 508 -1.74 5.90 0.83
N ALA A 509 -1.69 4.56 0.86
CA ALA A 509 -0.54 3.82 0.33
C ALA A 509 -0.29 4.17 -1.14
N ASP A 510 -1.34 4.21 -1.96
CA ASP A 510 -1.25 4.58 -3.38
C ASP A 510 -0.68 5.98 -3.59
N ARG A 511 -1.22 6.95 -2.85
CA ARG A 511 -0.75 8.34 -2.86
C ARG A 511 0.72 8.45 -2.45
N VAL A 512 1.13 7.73 -1.41
CA VAL A 512 2.53 7.75 -0.93
C VAL A 512 3.47 7.13 -1.99
N PHE A 513 3.10 6.00 -2.59
CA PHE A 513 3.87 5.41 -3.68
C PHE A 513 3.95 6.33 -4.90
N ASP A 514 2.86 7.00 -5.28
CA ASP A 514 2.86 7.97 -6.37
C ASP A 514 3.77 9.17 -6.09
N ILE A 515 3.69 9.76 -4.89
CA ILE A 515 4.57 10.87 -4.48
C ILE A 515 6.04 10.45 -4.49
N LEU A 516 6.37 9.30 -3.91
CA LEU A 516 7.76 8.87 -3.71
C LEU A 516 8.38 8.24 -4.96
N MET A 517 7.59 7.48 -5.72
CA MET A 517 8.06 6.64 -6.83
C MET A 517 7.59 7.14 -8.20
N GLY A 518 6.57 7.99 -8.27
CA GLY A 518 5.97 8.54 -9.49
C GLY A 518 6.84 9.53 -10.25
N THR A 519 6.35 10.02 -11.38
CA THR A 519 7.15 10.83 -12.33
C THR A 519 7.44 12.24 -11.84
N ASP A 520 6.53 12.84 -11.07
CA ASP A 520 6.64 14.22 -10.60
C ASP A 520 7.71 14.37 -9.49
N VAL A 521 8.57 15.38 -9.67
CA VAL A 521 9.68 15.70 -8.77
C VAL A 521 9.25 16.61 -7.63
N GLU A 522 8.29 17.50 -7.88
CA GLU A 522 7.97 18.59 -6.96
C GLU A 522 7.19 18.11 -5.70
N PRO A 523 6.16 17.25 -5.80
CA PRO A 523 5.50 16.64 -4.65
C PRO A 523 6.50 15.83 -3.80
N ARG A 524 7.38 15.07 -4.45
CA ARG A 524 8.43 14.30 -3.78
C ARG A 524 9.38 15.20 -3.00
N ARG A 525 9.85 16.29 -3.61
CA ARG A 525 10.72 17.27 -2.94
C ARG A 525 10.06 17.85 -1.71
N ARG A 526 8.79 18.26 -1.80
CA ARG A 526 8.03 18.79 -0.66
C ARG A 526 7.85 17.75 0.44
N PHE A 527 7.56 16.50 0.06
CA PHE A 527 7.45 15.40 1.00
C PHE A 527 8.77 15.22 1.78
N ILE A 528 9.90 15.17 1.07
CA ILE A 528 11.23 15.07 1.68
C ILE A 528 11.49 16.27 2.60
N GLN A 529 11.26 17.51 2.16
CA GLN A 529 11.47 18.71 2.97
C GLN A 529 10.62 18.73 4.24
N THR A 530 9.36 18.28 4.14
CA THR A 530 8.43 18.24 5.28
C THR A 530 8.86 17.21 6.33
N HIS A 531 9.43 16.08 5.88
CA HIS A 531 9.80 14.96 6.75
C HIS A 531 11.30 14.87 7.05
N ALA A 532 12.13 15.77 6.50
CA ALA A 532 13.59 15.74 6.62
C ALA A 532 14.08 15.69 8.07
N LYS A 533 13.39 16.39 8.99
CA LYS A 533 13.73 16.42 10.42
C LYS A 533 13.47 15.11 11.16
N ASN A 534 12.72 14.19 10.58
CA ASN A 534 12.37 12.90 11.18
C ASN A 534 13.33 11.78 10.74
N VAL A 535 14.25 12.06 9.82
CA VAL A 535 15.20 11.06 9.31
C VAL A 535 16.29 10.82 10.35
N LYS A 536 16.40 9.58 10.83
CA LYS A 536 17.43 9.16 11.79
C LYS A 536 18.74 8.70 11.13
N ASN A 537 18.64 8.13 9.92
CA ASN A 537 19.77 7.56 9.18
C ASN A 537 19.91 8.32 7.86
N LEU A 538 20.85 9.27 7.82
CA LEU A 538 21.21 10.03 6.62
C LEU A 538 22.68 9.73 6.34
N ASP A 539 22.97 9.16 5.18
CA ASP A 539 24.34 9.06 4.68
C ASP A 539 24.67 10.44 4.09
N ILE A 540 25.62 11.16 4.70
CA ILE A 540 26.04 12.51 4.30
C ILE A 540 27.34 12.44 3.51
#